data_AF-A0A2D5YZJ9-F1
#
_entry.id   AF-A0A2D5YZJ9-F1
#
_cell.length_a   1.000
_cell.length_b   1.000
_cell.length_c   1.000
_cell.angle_alpha   90.00
_cell.angle_beta   90.00
_cell.angle_gamma   90.00
#
_symmetry.space_group_name_H-M   'P 1'
#
loop_
_entity.id
_entity.type
_entity.pdbx_description
1 polymer ?
#
loop_
_entity_poly.entity_id
_entity_poly.type
_entity_poly.pdbx_seq_one_letter_code
_entity_poly.pdbx_strand_id
1 'polypeptide(L)'
;MCQEAFMGFGWTQNHVRPVGVDFGADSVKLLQVSDADPPELLAAASESIPEEVRDDLNLRLDYFTEALRRLVREGQFKGRRAVLSIPAAHTFVQHVRLAKSDSAQLDDQIAAELQKQLGVDAACLVARHLPVGEVFTNGAARHESICLVAARQIVMQHVQAARRAGLNVVGMYCEPLAVMEAFAHRFRRAGDEDRVTLFLDVGHRTTKAMIAHGKSLVFAKIIEVAGDQLARAAAAVGQSADAAAGQESGAGEAADGLTAAGAIEPCPVDPATAPTVAVAGTEVADRRGAEPTLELPAGAAAGEETEMLDSLVDELQMCIGYHASVFNQKPVQSAIFLGGEARRTERCAAIAQALRLPAQVGDPLARLARHADCKPPVGVDLRTPQPGWVVPLGLCLSKVSI
;
A
#
# COMPACT_ATOMS: atom_id res chain seq x y z
N MET A 1 -48.07 9.18 -46.22
CA MET A 1 -48.72 8.48 -45.10
C MET A 1 -47.83 7.30 -44.73
N CYS A 2 -47.05 7.24 -43.65
CA CYS A 2 -46.54 8.21 -42.68
C CYS A 2 -45.12 7.69 -42.35
N GLN A 3 -44.10 8.53 -42.47
CA GLN A 3 -42.81 8.34 -41.83
C GLN A 3 -43.00 8.76 -40.37
N GLU A 4 -42.91 7.84 -39.42
CA GLU A 4 -42.62 8.21 -38.03
C GLU A 4 -41.10 8.18 -37.84
N ALA A 5 -40.52 9.36 -37.97
CA ALA A 5 -39.19 9.63 -37.46
C ALA A 5 -39.25 9.58 -35.94
N PHE A 6 -38.71 8.50 -35.34
CA PHE A 6 -38.40 8.50 -33.92
C PHE A 6 -37.19 9.43 -33.70
N MET A 7 -37.49 10.71 -33.47
CA MET A 7 -36.54 11.65 -32.90
C MET A 7 -36.24 11.20 -31.47
N GLY A 8 -35.15 10.45 -31.30
CA GLY A 8 -34.55 10.25 -29.99
C GLY A 8 -34.04 11.59 -29.47
N PHE A 9 -34.79 12.22 -28.56
CA PHE A 9 -34.31 13.32 -27.75
C PHE A 9 -33.00 12.90 -27.07
N GLY A 10 -31.91 13.60 -27.41
CA GLY A 10 -30.59 13.35 -26.84
C GLY A 10 -30.57 13.66 -25.36
N TRP A 11 -30.50 12.62 -24.53
CA TRP A 11 -30.01 12.72 -23.17
C TRP A 11 -28.49 12.57 -23.26
N THR A 12 -27.74 13.61 -22.95
CA THR A 12 -26.29 13.52 -22.75
C THR A 12 -26.04 12.49 -21.64
N GLN A 13 -25.76 11.25 -22.01
CA GLN A 13 -25.29 10.24 -21.05
C GLN A 13 -23.90 10.68 -20.62
N ASN A 14 -23.83 11.41 -19.51
CA ASN A 14 -22.58 11.75 -18.86
C ASN A 14 -22.05 10.43 -18.28
N HIS A 15 -21.20 9.72 -19.02
CA HIS A 15 -20.68 8.42 -18.63
C HIS A 15 -19.78 8.63 -17.41
N VAL A 16 -20.19 8.10 -16.26
CA VAL A 16 -19.43 8.20 -15.02
C VAL A 16 -18.53 6.98 -14.85
N ARG A 17 -17.30 7.18 -14.38
CA ARG A 17 -16.45 6.05 -14.01
C ARG A 17 -16.96 5.40 -12.71
N PRO A 18 -16.63 4.11 -12.47
CA PRO A 18 -16.90 3.47 -11.18
C PRO A 18 -16.28 4.26 -10.03
N VAL A 19 -16.88 4.12 -8.84
CA VAL A 19 -16.32 4.68 -7.60
C VAL A 19 -15.05 3.92 -7.24
N GLY A 20 -13.91 4.62 -7.17
CA GLY A 20 -12.67 4.06 -6.66
C GLY A 20 -12.69 4.08 -5.13
N VAL A 21 -12.58 2.91 -4.52
CA VAL A 21 -12.62 2.73 -3.06
C VAL A 21 -11.28 2.20 -2.58
N ASP A 22 -10.55 3.04 -1.85
CA ASP A 22 -9.30 2.65 -1.22
C ASP A 22 -9.53 2.25 0.23
N PHE A 23 -9.16 1.00 0.55
CA PHE A 23 -9.22 0.45 1.89
C PHE A 23 -7.86 0.56 2.61
N GLY A 24 -7.47 1.80 2.89
CA GLY A 24 -6.23 2.12 3.60
C GLY A 24 -6.23 1.67 5.07
N ALA A 25 -5.06 1.64 5.68
CA ALA A 25 -4.87 1.19 7.06
C ALA A 25 -5.38 2.15 8.14
N ASP A 26 -5.39 3.45 7.87
CA ASP A 26 -5.80 4.52 8.78
C ASP A 26 -7.09 5.23 8.33
N SER A 27 -7.54 4.95 7.10
CA SER A 27 -8.60 5.71 6.46
C SER A 27 -9.21 4.94 5.29
N VAL A 28 -10.52 5.15 5.10
CA VAL A 28 -11.26 4.69 3.93
C VAL A 28 -11.48 5.89 3.02
N LYS A 29 -11.12 5.79 1.74
CA LYS A 29 -11.25 6.89 0.77
C LYS A 29 -12.07 6.44 -0.43
N LEU A 30 -13.01 7.30 -0.86
CA LEU A 30 -13.83 7.10 -2.04
C LEU A 30 -13.66 8.28 -2.98
N LEU A 31 -13.41 7.99 -4.25
CA LEU A 31 -13.31 8.99 -5.30
C LEU A 31 -14.19 8.57 -6.48
N GLN A 32 -14.73 9.54 -7.21
CA GLN A 32 -15.33 9.31 -8.50
C GLN A 32 -15.00 10.44 -9.46
N VAL A 33 -14.69 10.07 -10.70
CA VAL A 33 -14.37 11.00 -11.78
C VAL A 33 -15.24 10.75 -13.02
N SER A 34 -15.35 11.74 -13.89
CA SER A 34 -16.02 11.60 -15.19
C SER A 34 -15.19 10.75 -16.15
N ASP A 35 -15.80 10.30 -17.24
CA ASP A 35 -15.10 9.62 -18.33
C ASP A 35 -14.34 10.56 -19.28
N ALA A 36 -14.44 11.88 -19.07
CA ALA A 36 -13.77 12.90 -19.86
C ALA A 36 -12.23 12.73 -19.91
N ASP A 37 -11.60 13.34 -20.91
CA ASP A 37 -10.14 13.40 -21.05
C ASP A 37 -9.70 14.89 -21.23
N PRO A 38 -9.14 15.54 -20.20
CA PRO A 38 -8.84 15.00 -18.87
C PRO A 38 -10.11 14.74 -18.03
N PRO A 39 -10.06 13.81 -17.07
CA PRO A 39 -11.19 13.53 -16.19
C PRO A 39 -11.52 14.72 -15.28
N GLU A 40 -12.76 14.79 -14.83
CA GLU A 40 -13.23 15.78 -13.86
C GLU A 40 -13.65 15.11 -12.56
N LEU A 41 -13.42 15.77 -11.43
CA LEU A 41 -13.87 15.34 -10.10
C LEU A 41 -15.39 15.41 -10.02
N LEU A 42 -16.02 14.28 -9.68
CA LEU A 42 -17.47 14.19 -9.43
C LEU A 42 -17.78 14.14 -7.94
N ALA A 43 -17.05 13.31 -7.19
CA ALA A 43 -17.26 13.10 -5.76
C ALA A 43 -15.97 12.64 -5.07
N ALA A 44 -15.79 13.05 -3.82
CA ALA A 44 -14.71 12.61 -2.94
C ALA A 44 -15.23 12.52 -1.50
N ALA A 45 -14.94 11.42 -0.82
CA ALA A 45 -15.30 11.20 0.57
C ALA A 45 -14.20 10.42 1.29
N SER A 46 -13.91 10.75 2.54
CA SER A 46 -12.92 10.06 3.36
C SER A 46 -13.38 9.99 4.80
N GLU A 47 -12.99 8.92 5.48
CA GLU A 47 -13.22 8.74 6.92
C GLU A 47 -11.99 8.08 7.54
N SER A 48 -11.53 8.57 8.69
CA SER A 48 -10.46 7.94 9.45
C SER A 48 -10.97 6.69 10.15
N ILE A 49 -10.16 5.63 10.16
CA ILE A 49 -10.42 4.39 10.85
C ILE A 49 -9.91 4.53 12.30
N PRO A 50 -10.76 4.35 13.32
CA PRO A 50 -10.36 4.36 14.73
C PRO A 50 -9.27 3.33 15.03
N GLU A 51 -8.35 3.64 15.94
CA GLU A 51 -7.20 2.78 16.23
C GLU A 51 -7.62 1.39 16.75
N GLU A 52 -8.69 1.34 17.53
CA GLU A 52 -9.21 0.14 18.19
C GLU A 52 -9.69 -0.93 17.21
N VAL A 53 -9.97 -0.56 15.96
CA VAL A 53 -10.43 -1.49 14.91
C VAL A 53 -9.38 -1.76 13.83
N ARG A 54 -8.18 -1.13 13.88
CA ARG A 54 -7.20 -1.23 12.77
C ARG A 54 -6.58 -2.60 12.62
N ASP A 55 -6.35 -3.28 13.73
CA ASP A 55 -5.56 -4.53 13.79
C ASP A 55 -6.41 -5.81 13.84
N ASP A 56 -7.72 -5.69 14.09
CA ASP A 56 -8.67 -6.80 13.96
C ASP A 56 -9.38 -6.75 12.61
N LEU A 57 -9.12 -7.74 11.75
CA LEU A 57 -9.69 -7.80 10.39
C LEU A 57 -11.23 -7.80 10.39
N ASN A 58 -11.87 -8.51 11.33
CA ASN A 58 -13.34 -8.63 11.35
C ASN A 58 -13.98 -7.30 11.77
N LEU A 59 -13.51 -6.71 12.87
CA LEU A 59 -13.97 -5.40 13.32
C LEU A 59 -13.76 -4.35 12.24
N ARG A 60 -12.63 -4.41 11.54
CA ARG A 60 -12.31 -3.49 10.45
C ARG A 60 -13.24 -3.64 9.24
N LEU A 61 -13.59 -4.86 8.85
CA LEU A 61 -14.52 -5.12 7.74
C LEU A 61 -15.95 -4.68 8.07
N ASP A 62 -16.37 -4.81 9.33
CA ASP A 62 -17.67 -4.32 9.79
C ASP A 62 -17.69 -2.79 9.84
N TYR A 63 -16.65 -2.16 10.41
CA TYR A 63 -16.46 -0.72 10.36
C TYR A 63 -16.48 -0.19 8.93
N PHE A 64 -15.74 -0.84 8.03
CA PHE A 64 -15.70 -0.50 6.60
C PHE A 64 -17.08 -0.52 5.97
N THR A 65 -17.88 -1.56 6.26
CA THR A 65 -19.23 -1.70 5.72
C THR A 65 -20.10 -0.51 6.12
N GLU A 66 -20.01 -0.07 7.37
CA GLU A 66 -20.76 1.08 7.89
C GLU A 66 -20.26 2.43 7.33
N ALA A 67 -18.94 2.63 7.32
CA ALA A 67 -18.30 3.81 6.76
C ALA A 67 -18.67 3.99 5.29
N LEU A 68 -18.62 2.92 4.48
CA LEU A 68 -19.04 2.98 3.08
C LEU A 68 -20.51 3.40 2.92
N ARG A 69 -21.43 2.90 3.76
CA ARG A 69 -22.84 3.30 3.71
C ARG A 69 -23.01 4.81 3.97
N ARG A 70 -22.30 5.34 4.97
CA ARG A 70 -22.30 6.78 5.29
C ARG A 70 -21.72 7.60 4.14
N LEU A 71 -20.48 7.29 3.75
CA LEU A 71 -19.73 8.05 2.75
C LEU A 71 -20.42 8.04 1.38
N VAL A 72 -20.99 6.91 0.94
CA VAL A 72 -21.71 6.86 -0.34
C VAL A 72 -22.98 7.72 -0.31
N ARG A 73 -23.70 7.72 0.82
CA ARG A 73 -24.92 8.52 1.00
C ARG A 73 -24.62 10.02 1.08
N GLU A 74 -23.55 10.40 1.76
CA GLU A 74 -23.18 11.79 2.02
C GLU A 74 -22.38 12.42 0.88
N GLY A 75 -21.49 11.65 0.24
CA GLY A 75 -20.61 12.11 -0.83
C GLY A 75 -21.24 12.21 -2.22
N GLN A 76 -22.53 11.88 -2.36
CA GLN A 76 -23.32 12.05 -3.59
C GLN A 76 -22.76 11.37 -4.85
N PHE A 77 -22.20 10.18 -4.68
CA PHE A 77 -21.67 9.38 -5.78
C PHE A 77 -22.77 9.01 -6.79
N LYS A 78 -22.42 9.02 -8.08
CA LYS A 78 -23.30 8.66 -9.18
C LYS A 78 -23.24 7.16 -9.45
N GLY A 79 -24.34 6.46 -9.21
CA GLY A 79 -24.42 5.01 -9.40
C GLY A 79 -23.79 4.21 -8.25
N ARG A 80 -23.68 2.89 -8.44
CA ARG A 80 -23.20 1.95 -7.41
C ARG A 80 -22.01 1.09 -7.85
N ARG A 81 -21.55 1.21 -9.09
CA ARG A 81 -20.39 0.46 -9.60
C ARG A 81 -19.14 0.93 -8.85
N ALA A 82 -18.36 0.00 -8.32
CA ALA A 82 -17.16 0.30 -7.55
C ALA A 82 -15.97 -0.59 -7.94
N VAL A 83 -14.78 0.00 -7.91
CA VAL A 83 -13.50 -0.70 -8.02
C VAL A 83 -12.77 -0.54 -6.69
N LEU A 84 -12.34 -1.64 -6.07
CA LEU A 84 -11.72 -1.62 -4.75
C LEU A 84 -10.21 -1.83 -4.84
N SER A 85 -9.44 -1.25 -3.91
CA SER A 85 -8.07 -1.71 -3.65
C SER A 85 -8.09 -3.04 -2.89
N ILE A 86 -7.09 -3.89 -3.17
CA ILE A 86 -6.66 -4.94 -2.26
C ILE A 86 -5.59 -4.30 -1.36
N PRO A 87 -5.77 -4.30 -0.03
CA PRO A 87 -4.81 -3.67 0.87
C PRO A 87 -3.40 -4.21 0.69
N ALA A 88 -2.42 -3.31 0.70
CA ALA A 88 -1.00 -3.68 0.59
C ALA A 88 -0.55 -4.65 1.69
N ALA A 89 -1.09 -4.55 2.91
CA ALA A 89 -0.81 -5.47 4.01
C ALA A 89 -1.29 -6.92 3.77
N HIS A 90 -2.12 -7.14 2.74
CA HIS A 90 -2.59 -8.46 2.33
C HIS A 90 -2.19 -8.81 0.89
N THR A 91 -1.24 -8.06 0.34
CA THR A 91 -0.72 -8.25 -1.01
C THR A 91 0.76 -8.61 -0.92
N PHE A 92 1.15 -9.69 -1.59
CA PHE A 92 2.54 -10.09 -1.76
C PHE A 92 3.00 -9.69 -3.16
N VAL A 93 4.22 -9.15 -3.24
CA VAL A 93 4.87 -8.86 -4.53
C VAL A 93 6.06 -9.78 -4.69
N GLN A 94 6.03 -10.63 -5.72
CA GLN A 94 7.08 -11.60 -5.99
C GLN A 94 7.64 -11.42 -7.38
N HIS A 95 8.96 -11.33 -7.49
CA HIS A 95 9.66 -11.32 -8.76
C HIS A 95 9.97 -12.76 -9.17
N VAL A 96 9.32 -13.23 -10.23
CA VAL A 96 9.47 -14.58 -10.76
C VAL A 96 10.35 -14.53 -12.01
N ARG A 97 11.42 -15.35 -12.02
CA ARG A 97 12.34 -15.49 -13.15
C ARG A 97 12.27 -16.90 -13.71
N LEU A 98 11.73 -17.05 -14.92
CA LEU A 98 11.57 -18.33 -15.59
C LEU A 98 12.60 -18.49 -16.71
N ALA A 99 13.05 -19.71 -16.95
CA ALA A 99 13.82 -20.02 -18.15
C ALA A 99 12.93 -19.85 -19.38
N LYS A 100 13.50 -19.38 -20.50
CA LYS A 100 12.78 -19.33 -21.77
C LYS A 100 12.43 -20.75 -22.20
N SER A 101 11.14 -21.04 -22.39
CA SER A 101 10.65 -22.36 -22.83
C SER A 101 9.63 -22.19 -23.95
N ASP A 102 9.67 -23.10 -24.92
CA ASP A 102 8.79 -23.04 -26.11
C ASP A 102 7.46 -23.81 -25.92
N SER A 103 7.29 -24.53 -24.80
CA SER A 103 6.28 -25.60 -24.69
C SER A 103 5.12 -25.33 -23.74
N ALA A 104 5.22 -24.40 -22.79
CA ALA A 104 4.15 -24.11 -21.82
C ALA A 104 3.77 -22.63 -21.85
N GLN A 105 2.49 -22.33 -21.65
CA GLN A 105 2.03 -20.94 -21.51
C GLN A 105 2.71 -20.31 -20.29
N LEU A 106 3.19 -19.07 -20.42
CA LEU A 106 3.91 -18.36 -19.37
C LEU A 106 3.13 -18.33 -18.05
N ASP A 107 1.81 -18.14 -18.15
CA ASP A 107 0.87 -18.07 -17.03
C ASP A 107 0.87 -19.34 -16.17
N ASP A 108 0.87 -20.52 -16.80
CA ASP A 108 0.89 -21.81 -16.10
C ASP A 108 2.22 -22.02 -15.35
N GLN A 109 3.33 -21.60 -15.98
CA GLN A 109 4.66 -21.69 -15.37
C GLN A 109 4.78 -20.74 -14.17
N ILE A 110 4.25 -19.53 -14.29
CA ILE A 110 4.20 -18.56 -13.18
C ILE A 110 3.34 -19.12 -12.04
N ALA A 111 2.16 -19.67 -12.34
CA ALA A 111 1.29 -20.24 -11.33
C ALA A 111 1.96 -21.40 -10.57
N ALA A 112 2.64 -22.30 -11.27
CA ALA A 112 3.38 -23.40 -10.67
C ALA A 112 4.54 -22.92 -9.79
N GLU A 113 5.30 -21.93 -10.25
CA GLU A 113 6.41 -21.36 -9.48
C GLU A 113 5.92 -20.61 -8.24
N LEU A 114 4.82 -19.85 -8.34
CA LEU A 114 4.17 -19.20 -7.20
C LEU A 114 3.66 -20.22 -6.18
N GLN A 115 3.02 -21.30 -6.62
CA GLN A 115 2.56 -22.37 -5.72
C GLN A 115 3.74 -23.00 -4.96
N LYS A 116 4.84 -23.27 -5.66
CA LYS A 116 6.07 -23.81 -5.05
C LYS A 116 6.69 -22.86 -4.03
N GLN A 117 6.74 -21.57 -4.34
CA GLN A 117 7.35 -20.55 -3.46
C GLN A 117 6.49 -20.24 -2.25
N LEU A 118 5.17 -20.15 -2.42
CA LEU A 118 4.23 -19.78 -1.36
C LEU A 118 3.79 -20.97 -0.52
N GLY A 119 3.90 -22.20 -1.02
CA GLY A 119 3.44 -23.40 -0.32
C GLY A 119 1.91 -23.47 -0.15
N VAL A 120 1.15 -22.72 -0.96
CA VAL A 120 -0.31 -22.63 -0.91
C VAL A 120 -0.89 -23.03 -2.26
N ASP A 121 -2.04 -23.72 -2.25
CA ASP A 121 -2.79 -24.06 -3.46
C ASP A 121 -3.11 -22.80 -4.28
N ALA A 122 -2.83 -22.83 -5.58
CA ALA A 122 -3.14 -21.75 -6.51
C ALA A 122 -4.64 -21.37 -6.50
N ALA A 123 -5.55 -22.30 -6.20
CA ALA A 123 -6.98 -22.04 -6.09
C ALA A 123 -7.33 -21.09 -4.92
N CYS A 124 -6.50 -21.07 -3.87
CA CYS A 124 -6.64 -20.19 -2.72
C CYS A 124 -6.05 -18.79 -2.95
N LEU A 125 -5.41 -18.56 -4.10
CA LEU A 125 -4.73 -17.32 -4.44
C LEU A 125 -5.46 -16.58 -5.55
N VAL A 126 -5.36 -15.26 -5.52
CA VAL A 126 -5.66 -14.38 -6.65
C VAL A 126 -4.33 -13.75 -7.04
N ALA A 127 -3.84 -14.08 -8.23
CA ALA A 127 -2.57 -13.59 -8.74
C ALA A 127 -2.78 -12.82 -10.04
N ARG A 128 -2.03 -11.74 -10.20
CA ARG A 128 -1.83 -11.07 -11.49
C ARG A 128 -0.35 -10.93 -11.71
N HIS A 129 0.13 -11.31 -12.89
CA HIS A 129 1.52 -11.09 -13.27
C HIS A 129 1.62 -9.95 -14.29
N LEU A 130 2.75 -9.25 -14.25
CA LEU A 130 3.15 -8.25 -15.23
C LEU A 130 4.48 -8.72 -15.85
N PRO A 131 4.52 -9.00 -17.17
CA PRO A 131 5.77 -9.32 -17.83
C PRO A 131 6.66 -8.08 -17.84
N VAL A 132 7.88 -8.22 -17.32
CA VAL A 132 8.88 -7.13 -17.30
C VAL A 132 9.75 -7.19 -18.55
N GLY A 133 10.17 -8.39 -18.95
CA GLY A 133 10.97 -8.61 -20.15
C GLY A 133 12.02 -9.71 -19.99
N GLU A 134 12.93 -9.78 -20.96
CA GLU A 134 14.07 -10.70 -20.91
C GLU A 134 15.19 -10.10 -20.06
N VAL A 135 15.70 -10.89 -19.11
CA VAL A 135 16.81 -10.57 -18.23
C VAL A 135 17.89 -11.63 -18.39
N PHE A 136 19.16 -11.22 -18.37
CA PHE A 136 20.28 -12.15 -18.48
C PHE A 136 20.81 -12.48 -17.10
N THR A 137 20.78 -13.75 -16.71
CA THR A 137 21.36 -14.24 -15.45
C THR A 137 22.31 -15.37 -15.75
N ASN A 138 23.56 -15.27 -15.31
CA ASN A 138 24.62 -16.28 -15.55
C ASN A 138 24.78 -16.66 -17.03
N GLY A 139 24.65 -15.68 -17.94
CA GLY A 139 24.77 -15.90 -19.39
C GLY A 139 23.55 -16.53 -20.07
N ALA A 140 22.48 -16.85 -19.33
CA ALA A 140 21.23 -17.37 -19.88
C ALA A 140 20.12 -16.32 -19.85
N ALA A 141 19.37 -16.22 -20.96
CA ALA A 141 18.17 -15.40 -21.03
C ALA A 141 17.06 -16.03 -20.19
N ARG A 142 16.45 -15.23 -19.32
CA ARG A 142 15.29 -15.58 -18.49
C ARG A 142 14.19 -14.55 -18.70
N HIS A 143 12.95 -14.96 -18.55
CA HIS A 143 11.82 -14.04 -18.52
C HIS A 143 11.55 -13.62 -17.07
N GLU A 144 11.53 -12.32 -16.80
CA GLU A 144 11.16 -11.78 -15.50
C GLU A 144 9.72 -11.26 -15.50
N SER A 145 8.98 -11.58 -14.45
CA SER A 145 7.61 -11.10 -14.23
C SER A 145 7.40 -10.68 -12.78
N ILE A 146 6.66 -9.60 -12.59
CA ILE A 146 6.22 -9.15 -11.26
C ILE A 146 4.87 -9.78 -10.98
N CYS A 147 4.77 -10.58 -9.93
CA CYS A 147 3.55 -11.23 -9.50
C CYS A 147 2.98 -10.49 -8.28
N LEU A 148 1.75 -10.01 -8.41
CA LEU A 148 0.97 -9.42 -7.34
C LEU A 148 -0.04 -10.47 -6.88
N VAL A 149 0.08 -10.92 -5.63
CA VAL A 149 -0.66 -12.07 -5.12
C VAL A 149 -1.38 -11.72 -3.85
N ALA A 150 -2.63 -12.13 -3.71
CA ALA A 150 -3.40 -11.99 -2.48
C ALA A 150 -4.18 -13.29 -2.19
N ALA A 151 -4.47 -13.55 -0.92
CA ALA A 151 -5.34 -14.65 -0.53
C ALA A 151 -6.77 -14.39 -1.04
N ARG A 152 -7.34 -15.36 -1.76
CA ARG A 152 -8.70 -15.28 -2.32
C ARG A 152 -9.74 -14.98 -1.24
N GLN A 153 -9.58 -15.56 -0.05
CA GLN A 153 -10.49 -15.32 1.08
C GLN A 153 -10.53 -13.84 1.47
N ILE A 154 -9.36 -13.20 1.61
CA ILE A 154 -9.26 -11.78 1.95
C ILE A 154 -9.92 -10.93 0.87
N VAL A 155 -9.63 -11.18 -0.40
CA VAL A 155 -10.26 -10.49 -1.54
C VAL A 155 -11.78 -10.60 -1.45
N MET A 156 -12.31 -11.81 -1.27
CA MET A 156 -13.75 -12.04 -1.20
C MET A 156 -14.43 -11.40 0.02
N GLN A 157 -13.76 -11.35 1.17
CA GLN A 157 -14.28 -10.65 2.35
C GLN A 157 -14.46 -9.14 2.10
N HIS A 158 -13.51 -8.50 1.43
CA HIS A 158 -13.61 -7.08 1.04
C HIS A 158 -14.73 -6.85 0.02
N VAL A 159 -14.87 -7.74 -0.98
CA VAL A 159 -16.00 -7.71 -1.92
C VAL A 159 -17.33 -7.81 -1.19
N GLN A 160 -17.45 -8.73 -0.23
CA GLN A 160 -18.67 -8.93 0.54
C GLN A 160 -18.99 -7.70 1.40
N ALA A 161 -18.00 -7.12 2.08
CA ALA A 161 -18.19 -5.90 2.87
C ALA A 161 -18.71 -4.72 2.01
N ALA A 162 -18.12 -4.49 0.84
CA ALA A 162 -18.59 -3.47 -0.10
C ALA A 162 -20.01 -3.76 -0.64
N ARG A 163 -20.33 -5.03 -0.93
CA ARG A 163 -21.68 -5.44 -1.35
C ARG A 163 -22.72 -5.22 -0.25
N ARG A 164 -22.40 -5.53 1.02
CA ARG A 164 -23.25 -5.23 2.18
C ARG A 164 -23.47 -3.72 2.36
N ALA A 165 -22.56 -2.88 1.87
CA ALA A 165 -22.72 -1.43 1.80
C ALA A 165 -23.53 -0.93 0.59
N GLY A 166 -24.02 -1.83 -0.26
CA GLY A 166 -24.84 -1.51 -1.44
C GLY A 166 -24.02 -1.14 -2.69
N LEU A 167 -22.73 -1.47 -2.73
CA LEU A 167 -21.89 -1.29 -3.91
C LEU A 167 -21.88 -2.54 -4.81
N ASN A 168 -21.87 -2.30 -6.11
CA ASN A 168 -21.67 -3.31 -7.14
C ASN A 168 -20.18 -3.35 -7.50
N VAL A 169 -19.43 -4.25 -6.87
CA VAL A 169 -17.99 -4.40 -7.13
C VAL A 169 -17.78 -4.95 -8.53
N VAL A 170 -17.14 -4.17 -9.40
CA VAL A 170 -16.85 -4.51 -10.80
C VAL A 170 -15.38 -4.82 -11.04
N GLY A 171 -14.50 -4.55 -10.07
CA GLY A 171 -13.10 -4.92 -10.14
C GLY A 171 -12.38 -4.73 -8.81
N MET A 172 -11.23 -5.39 -8.67
CA MET A 172 -10.28 -5.17 -7.58
C MET A 172 -8.87 -5.07 -8.13
N TYR A 173 -8.07 -4.16 -7.57
CA TYR A 173 -6.70 -3.90 -8.00
C TYR A 173 -5.76 -3.87 -6.80
N CYS A 174 -4.56 -4.40 -6.98
CA CYS A 174 -3.48 -4.14 -6.04
C CYS A 174 -3.06 -2.66 -6.13
N GLU A 175 -2.75 -2.05 -5.00
CA GLU A 175 -2.41 -0.63 -4.92
C GLU A 175 -1.27 -0.19 -5.87
N PRO A 176 -0.19 -0.96 -6.08
CA PRO A 176 0.84 -0.58 -7.04
C PRO A 176 0.32 -0.37 -8.47
N LEU A 177 -0.65 -1.17 -8.92
CA LEU A 177 -1.24 -1.00 -10.24
C LEU A 177 -2.15 0.23 -10.31
N ALA A 178 -2.90 0.50 -9.24
CA ALA A 178 -3.71 1.71 -9.17
C ALA A 178 -2.82 2.95 -9.25
N VAL A 179 -1.68 2.97 -8.55
CA VAL A 179 -0.70 4.06 -8.64
C VAL A 179 -0.24 4.28 -10.09
N MET A 180 0.10 3.21 -10.81
CA MET A 180 0.50 3.31 -12.21
C MET A 180 -0.59 3.88 -13.12
N GLU A 181 -1.86 3.46 -12.93
CA GLU A 181 -3.00 3.99 -13.70
C GLU A 181 -3.23 5.49 -13.42
N ALA A 182 -3.05 5.94 -12.17
CA ALA A 182 -3.17 7.35 -11.80
C ALA A 182 -2.15 8.24 -12.54
N PHE A 183 -0.96 7.69 -12.83
CA PHE A 183 0.14 8.41 -13.46
C PHE A 183 0.27 8.18 -14.97
N ALA A 184 -0.48 7.25 -15.56
CA ALA A 184 -0.39 6.88 -16.97
C ALA A 184 -0.54 8.08 -17.93
N HIS A 185 -1.38 9.06 -17.58
CA HIS A 185 -1.60 10.27 -18.40
C HIS A 185 -0.38 11.21 -18.45
N ARG A 186 0.54 11.15 -17.49
CA ARG A 186 1.75 12.00 -17.45
C ARG A 186 2.80 11.58 -18.47
N PHE A 187 2.79 10.32 -18.91
CA PHE A 187 3.77 9.77 -19.86
C PHE A 187 3.30 9.83 -21.33
N ARG A 188 2.38 10.75 -21.65
CA ARG A 188 1.83 10.92 -23.01
C ARG A 188 2.73 11.76 -23.94
N ARG A 189 3.73 12.47 -23.42
CA ARG A 189 4.60 13.34 -24.24
C ARG A 189 5.76 12.52 -24.82
N ALA A 190 6.17 12.87 -26.04
CA ALA A 190 7.36 12.29 -26.66
C ALA A 190 8.59 12.48 -25.74
N GLY A 191 9.30 11.39 -25.44
CA GLY A 191 10.47 11.36 -24.56
C GLY A 191 10.20 11.00 -23.09
N ASP A 192 8.95 10.98 -22.63
CA ASP A 192 8.62 10.52 -21.27
C ASP A 192 8.69 8.98 -21.12
N GLU A 193 8.70 8.24 -22.23
CA GLU A 193 8.73 6.75 -22.24
C GLU A 193 10.05 6.17 -21.69
N ASP A 194 11.15 6.92 -21.82
CA ASP A 194 12.47 6.50 -21.34
C ASP A 194 12.78 6.96 -19.91
N ARG A 195 11.86 7.71 -19.29
CA ARG A 195 12.07 8.20 -17.92
C ARG A 195 11.95 7.06 -16.92
N VAL A 196 12.93 6.98 -16.04
CA VAL A 196 12.97 6.00 -14.95
C VAL A 196 12.61 6.71 -13.66
N THR A 197 11.42 6.43 -13.13
CA THR A 197 10.89 7.09 -11.93
C THR A 197 10.63 6.06 -10.84
N LEU A 198 11.12 6.37 -9.63
CA LEU A 198 10.77 5.67 -8.41
C LEU A 198 9.54 6.33 -7.78
N PHE A 199 8.44 5.60 -7.69
CA PHE A 199 7.26 6.01 -6.92
C PHE A 199 7.35 5.40 -5.52
N LEU A 200 7.21 6.25 -4.51
CA LEU A 200 7.22 5.87 -3.10
C LEU A 200 5.87 6.22 -2.50
N ASP A 201 4.97 5.24 -2.40
CA ASP A 201 3.68 5.42 -1.74
C ASP A 201 3.80 5.02 -0.27
N VAL A 202 4.03 6.04 0.57
CA VAL A 202 4.23 5.92 2.02
C VAL A 202 2.85 6.01 2.68
N GLY A 203 2.31 4.83 3.00
CA GLY A 203 1.05 4.69 3.72
C GLY A 203 1.25 4.66 5.23
N HIS A 204 0.17 4.36 5.96
CA HIS A 204 0.22 4.27 7.41
C HIS A 204 0.95 3.00 7.90
N ARG A 205 0.71 1.82 7.28
CA ARG A 205 1.35 0.54 7.70
C ARG A 205 2.43 0.01 6.75
N THR A 206 2.41 0.44 5.49
CA THR A 206 3.33 -0.07 4.46
C THR A 206 3.83 1.06 3.58
N THR A 207 5.09 0.97 3.15
CA THR A 207 5.63 1.76 2.04
C THR A 207 5.69 0.88 0.79
N LYS A 208 5.11 1.35 -0.31
CA LYS A 208 5.22 0.67 -1.62
C LYS A 208 6.30 1.38 -2.44
N ALA A 209 7.35 0.64 -2.81
CA ALA A 209 8.39 1.11 -3.72
C ALA A 209 8.12 0.54 -5.12
N MET A 210 7.96 1.41 -6.13
CA MET A 210 7.66 1.01 -7.50
C MET A 210 8.59 1.74 -8.45
N ILE A 211 9.28 1.03 -9.34
CA ILE A 211 10.11 1.66 -10.38
C ILE A 211 9.44 1.44 -11.72
N ALA A 212 9.22 2.54 -12.44
CA ALA A 212 8.61 2.52 -13.75
C ALA A 212 9.56 3.07 -14.82
N HIS A 213 9.48 2.47 -16.02
CA HIS A 213 10.02 2.99 -17.26
C HIS A 213 8.87 3.58 -18.07
N GLY A 214 8.75 4.90 -18.04
CA GLY A 214 7.54 5.59 -18.51
C GLY A 214 6.30 5.06 -17.79
N LYS A 215 5.37 4.48 -18.56
CA LYS A 215 4.12 3.87 -18.04
C LYS A 215 4.27 2.42 -17.57
N SER A 216 5.39 1.77 -17.86
CA SER A 216 5.59 0.34 -17.59
C SER A 216 6.19 0.14 -16.21
N LEU A 217 5.46 -0.57 -15.33
CA LEU A 217 5.98 -0.99 -14.03
C LEU A 217 7.00 -2.11 -14.23
N VAL A 218 8.25 -1.87 -13.84
CA VAL A 218 9.37 -2.82 -14.03
C VAL A 218 9.94 -3.33 -12.71
N PHE A 219 9.54 -2.74 -11.58
CA PHE A 219 9.82 -3.25 -10.25
C PHE A 219 8.74 -2.82 -9.27
N ALA A 220 8.40 -3.69 -8.31
CA ALA A 220 7.57 -3.32 -7.18
C ALA A 220 7.96 -4.11 -5.93
N LYS A 221 7.95 -3.45 -4.77
CA LYS A 221 8.11 -4.07 -3.46
C LYS A 221 7.18 -3.40 -2.44
N ILE A 222 6.67 -4.19 -1.51
CA ILE A 222 5.95 -3.70 -0.32
C ILE A 222 6.89 -3.86 0.86
N ILE A 223 7.09 -2.77 1.60
CA ILE A 223 7.99 -2.65 2.75
C ILE A 223 7.12 -2.38 3.98
N GLU A 224 7.33 -3.13 5.06
CA GLU A 224 6.56 -3.03 6.31
C GLU A 224 7.11 -1.97 7.28
N VAL A 225 7.67 -0.89 6.72
CA VAL A 225 8.12 0.30 7.45
C VAL A 225 7.41 1.51 6.87
N ALA A 226 6.65 2.22 7.70
CA ALA A 226 5.72 3.25 7.26
C ALA A 226 5.36 4.25 8.37
N GLY A 227 4.29 5.02 8.17
CA GLY A 227 3.89 6.11 9.06
C GLY A 227 3.70 5.75 10.52
N ASP A 228 3.03 4.63 10.80
CA ASP A 228 2.71 4.18 12.17
C ASP A 228 3.99 3.89 12.96
N GLN A 229 4.90 3.09 12.40
CA GLN A 229 6.16 2.75 13.06
C GLN A 229 7.01 3.99 13.30
N LEU A 230 7.11 4.88 12.31
CA LEU A 230 7.85 6.14 12.45
C LEU A 230 7.19 7.10 13.46
N ALA A 231 5.86 7.14 13.53
CA ALA A 231 5.13 7.97 14.49
C ALA A 231 5.28 7.45 15.93
N ARG A 232 5.22 6.13 16.14
CA ARG A 232 5.42 5.50 17.45
C ARG A 232 6.84 5.73 17.97
N ALA A 233 7.86 5.56 17.10
CA ALA A 233 9.24 5.85 17.44
C ALA A 233 9.44 7.33 17.82
N ALA A 234 8.84 8.26 17.06
CA ALA A 234 8.88 9.69 17.38
C ALA A 234 8.16 10.02 18.71
N ALA A 235 7.03 9.38 18.99
CA ALA A 235 6.23 9.62 20.18
C ALA A 235 6.94 9.12 21.47
N ALA A 236 7.72 8.04 21.38
CA ALA A 236 8.56 7.59 22.48
C ALA A 236 9.55 8.68 22.95
N VAL A 237 10.03 9.53 22.02
CA VAL A 237 10.85 10.72 22.33
C VAL A 237 10.08 11.73 23.16
N GLY A 238 8.86 12.10 22.70
CA GLY A 238 8.04 13.12 23.36
C GLY A 238 7.63 12.71 24.78
N GLN A 239 7.24 11.45 24.97
CA GLN A 239 6.87 10.92 26.29
C GLN A 239 8.07 10.80 27.24
N SER A 240 9.26 10.44 26.72
CA SER A 240 10.49 10.41 27.52
C SER A 240 10.98 11.81 27.93
N ALA A 241 10.80 12.82 27.07
CA ALA A 241 11.10 14.22 27.37
C ALA A 241 10.10 14.83 28.36
N ASP A 242 8.81 14.54 28.24
CA ASP A 242 7.78 15.00 29.18
C ASP A 242 7.89 14.30 30.54
N ALA A 243 8.26 13.01 30.57
CA ALA A 243 8.55 12.29 31.81
C ALA A 243 9.78 12.86 32.53
N ALA A 244 10.85 13.19 31.80
CA ALA A 244 12.04 13.84 32.35
C ALA A 244 11.75 15.27 32.88
N ALA A 245 10.81 16.00 32.26
CA ALA A 245 10.36 17.31 32.75
C ALA A 245 9.39 17.22 33.95
N GLY A 246 8.66 16.10 34.09
CA GLY A 246 7.72 15.86 35.19
C GLY A 246 8.35 15.29 36.47
N GLN A 247 9.61 14.85 36.43
CA GLN A 247 10.29 14.18 37.54
C GLN A 247 10.94 15.11 38.58
N GLU A 248 10.80 16.43 38.47
CA GLU A 248 11.11 17.38 39.56
C GLU A 248 9.96 17.58 40.57
N SER A 249 8.84 16.87 40.43
CA SER A 249 7.75 16.98 41.42
C SER A 249 6.93 15.71 41.58
N GLY A 250 7.13 15.03 42.72
CA GLY A 250 6.10 14.16 43.31
C GLY A 250 6.45 12.67 43.36
N ALA A 251 6.75 12.21 44.58
CA ALA A 251 6.92 10.80 44.92
C ALA A 251 5.57 10.06 45.10
N GLY A 252 5.55 8.79 44.69
CA GLY A 252 4.77 7.70 45.30
C GLY A 252 3.35 7.47 44.79
N GLU A 253 3.10 6.36 44.09
CA GLU A 253 2.56 5.10 44.63
C GLU A 253 2.32 4.07 43.51
N ALA A 254 2.50 2.80 43.85
CA ALA A 254 2.41 1.64 42.95
C ALA A 254 1.01 1.00 42.99
N ALA A 255 0.56 0.42 41.87
CA ALA A 255 -0.41 -0.68 41.86
C ALA A 255 -0.37 -1.52 40.58
N ASP A 256 -0.32 -2.83 40.82
CA ASP A 256 -0.44 -4.04 39.99
C ASP A 256 -1.16 -4.01 38.62
N GLY A 257 -0.51 -4.69 37.65
CA GLY A 257 -1.00 -5.93 37.03
C GLY A 257 -1.98 -5.85 35.85
N LEU A 258 -1.56 -6.31 34.66
CA LEU A 258 -1.99 -7.59 34.03
C LEU A 258 -1.42 -7.71 32.59
N THR A 259 -0.86 -8.87 32.29
CA THR A 259 -0.31 -9.29 30.98
C THR A 259 -1.38 -9.98 30.12
N ALA A 260 -1.28 -9.85 28.79
CA ALA A 260 -1.78 -10.85 27.85
C ALA A 260 -1.12 -10.71 26.47
N ALA A 261 -0.22 -11.64 26.17
CA ALA A 261 0.26 -11.96 24.83
C ALA A 261 -0.74 -12.90 24.14
N GLY A 262 -1.02 -12.67 22.86
CA GLY A 262 -1.82 -13.55 22.02
C GLY A 262 -1.02 -14.00 20.81
N ALA A 263 -0.34 -15.13 20.96
CA ALA A 263 0.32 -15.85 19.88
C ALA A 263 -0.72 -16.53 18.97
N ILE A 264 -0.44 -16.54 17.67
CA ILE A 264 -1.18 -17.30 16.66
C ILE A 264 -0.74 -18.76 16.77
N GLU A 265 -1.68 -19.66 17.08
CA GLU A 265 -1.46 -21.11 17.02
C GLU A 265 -1.48 -21.63 15.57
N PRO A 266 -0.53 -22.50 15.18
CA PRO A 266 -0.65 -23.32 13.98
C PRO A 266 -1.37 -24.66 14.23
N CYS A 267 -2.11 -25.11 13.22
CA CYS A 267 -2.82 -26.39 13.16
C CYS A 267 -1.85 -27.61 13.19
N PRO A 268 -2.25 -28.77 13.75
CA PRO A 268 -1.32 -29.82 14.15
C PRO A 268 -0.92 -30.75 12.98
N VAL A 269 0.37 -31.13 12.96
CA VAL A 269 0.87 -32.30 12.23
C VAL A 269 1.74 -33.15 13.18
N ASP A 270 1.47 -34.46 13.20
CA ASP A 270 2.09 -35.45 14.08
C ASP A 270 3.63 -35.53 13.93
N PRO A 271 4.37 -35.80 15.03
CA PRO A 271 5.83 -35.79 15.03
C PRO A 271 6.43 -37.18 14.83
N ALA A 272 7.45 -37.30 13.97
CA ALA A 272 8.38 -38.42 14.03
C ALA A 272 9.79 -38.03 13.57
N THR A 273 10.67 -37.93 14.57
CA THR A 273 12.10 -38.28 14.59
C THR A 273 13.12 -37.36 13.89
N ALA A 274 13.87 -36.59 14.69
CA ALA A 274 15.33 -36.42 14.60
C ALA A 274 15.86 -35.65 15.85
N PRO A 275 17.15 -35.79 16.21
CA PRO A 275 17.58 -35.86 17.61
C PRO A 275 18.12 -34.54 18.22
N THR A 276 18.03 -34.50 19.55
CA THR A 276 18.66 -33.57 20.49
C THR A 276 20.19 -33.67 20.52
N VAL A 277 20.86 -32.51 20.55
CA VAL A 277 22.20 -32.35 21.12
C VAL A 277 22.07 -31.46 22.35
N ALA A 278 22.45 -32.01 23.50
CA ALA A 278 22.50 -31.36 24.80
C ALA A 278 23.79 -30.54 24.95
N VAL A 279 23.71 -29.42 25.67
CA VAL A 279 24.86 -28.88 26.41
C VAL A 279 24.43 -28.58 27.84
N ALA A 280 25.27 -29.07 28.74
CA ALA A 280 25.07 -29.23 30.17
C ALA A 280 25.02 -27.91 30.94
N GLY A 281 24.28 -27.94 32.04
CA GLY A 281 24.28 -26.89 33.04
C GLY A 281 25.49 -26.93 33.97
N THR A 282 25.71 -25.78 34.62
CA THR A 282 26.35 -25.70 35.92
C THR A 282 25.66 -24.59 36.71
N GLU A 283 25.12 -24.94 37.87
CA GLU A 283 24.52 -24.02 38.83
C GLU A 283 25.58 -23.41 39.77
N VAL A 284 25.10 -22.40 40.51
CA VAL A 284 25.52 -21.88 41.82
C VAL A 284 26.43 -20.65 41.82
N ALA A 285 25.86 -19.47 42.11
CA ALA A 285 25.90 -18.89 43.46
C ALA A 285 25.30 -17.48 43.51
N ASP A 286 24.28 -17.32 44.36
CA ASP A 286 23.68 -16.07 44.84
C ASP A 286 24.73 -15.15 45.51
N ARG A 287 24.87 -13.91 44.99
CA ARG A 287 25.43 -12.78 45.72
C ARG A 287 24.70 -11.49 45.35
N ARG A 288 23.83 -11.08 46.27
CA ARG A 288 23.31 -9.71 46.48
C ARG A 288 24.24 -8.62 45.94
N GLY A 289 23.74 -7.89 44.95
CA GLY A 289 24.23 -6.60 44.50
C GLY A 289 23.08 -5.95 43.74
N ALA A 290 22.73 -4.73 44.11
CA ALA A 290 21.71 -3.95 43.41
C ALA A 290 22.08 -3.87 41.92
N GLU A 291 21.19 -4.33 41.04
CA GLU A 291 21.33 -4.07 39.61
C GLU A 291 21.04 -2.58 39.38
N PRO A 292 21.91 -1.85 38.65
CA PRO A 292 21.57 -0.53 38.21
C PRO A 292 20.47 -0.66 37.15
N THR A 293 19.31 -0.08 37.41
CA THR A 293 18.30 0.19 36.39
C THR A 293 18.97 1.05 35.31
N LEU A 294 19.21 0.46 34.13
CA LEU A 294 19.71 1.19 32.98
C LEU A 294 18.60 2.16 32.53
N GLU A 295 18.70 3.42 32.96
CA GLU A 295 17.95 4.52 32.38
C GLU A 295 18.42 4.69 30.93
N LEU A 296 17.55 4.39 29.96
CA LEU A 296 17.78 4.74 28.57
C LEU A 296 17.61 6.27 28.44
N PRO A 297 18.65 7.02 28.05
CA PRO A 297 18.55 8.47 27.93
C PRO A 297 17.65 8.85 26.75
N ALA A 298 16.99 10.01 26.82
CA ALA A 298 16.12 10.59 25.77
C ALA A 298 16.76 10.69 24.37
N GLY A 299 18.08 10.50 24.24
CA GLY A 299 18.78 10.34 22.96
C GLY A 299 18.55 8.98 22.26
N ALA A 300 18.09 7.95 22.97
CA ALA A 300 17.83 6.62 22.40
C ALA A 300 16.58 6.61 21.51
N ALA A 301 15.50 7.29 21.90
CA ALA A 301 14.25 7.31 21.14
C ALA A 301 14.35 8.16 19.84
N ALA A 302 15.13 9.25 19.84
CA ALA A 302 15.45 9.97 18.60
C ALA A 302 16.34 9.11 17.69
N GLY A 303 17.14 8.23 18.29
CA GLY A 303 17.81 7.12 17.62
C GLY A 303 16.81 6.16 16.98
N GLU A 304 15.77 5.71 17.68
CA GLU A 304 14.80 4.74 17.16
C GLU A 304 14.06 5.22 15.89
N GLU A 305 13.57 6.48 15.85
CA GLU A 305 12.94 6.98 14.60
C GLU A 305 13.96 7.04 13.46
N THR A 306 15.18 7.47 13.76
CA THR A 306 16.28 7.54 12.78
C THR A 306 16.65 6.15 12.28
N GLU A 307 16.76 5.15 13.16
CA GLU A 307 17.04 3.76 12.82
C GLU A 307 15.96 3.16 11.92
N MET A 308 14.68 3.43 12.20
CA MET A 308 13.58 2.97 11.35
C MET A 308 13.59 3.66 9.98
N LEU A 309 13.93 4.95 9.94
CA LEU A 309 14.08 5.69 8.68
C LEU A 309 15.28 5.16 7.88
N ASP A 310 16.40 4.88 8.53
CA ASP A 310 17.61 4.31 7.94
C ASP A 310 17.32 2.90 7.40
N SER A 311 16.59 2.06 8.15
CA SER A 311 16.14 0.75 7.68
C SER A 311 15.28 0.86 6.42
N LEU A 312 14.35 1.82 6.36
CA LEU A 312 13.59 2.08 5.14
C LEU A 312 14.49 2.53 4.00
N VAL A 313 15.46 3.41 4.25
CA VAL A 313 16.42 3.87 3.23
C VAL A 313 17.25 2.71 2.69
N ASP A 314 17.77 1.83 3.54
CA ASP A 314 18.55 0.65 3.15
C ASP A 314 17.72 -0.27 2.25
N GLU A 315 16.46 -0.52 2.62
CA GLU A 315 15.53 -1.31 1.82
C GLU A 315 15.24 -0.67 0.45
N LEU A 316 15.09 0.66 0.40
CA LEU A 316 14.92 1.39 -0.85
C LEU A 316 16.19 1.37 -1.71
N GLN A 317 17.39 1.43 -1.12
CA GLN A 317 18.65 1.26 -1.83
C GLN A 317 18.79 -0.15 -2.40
N MET A 318 18.36 -1.19 -1.67
CA MET A 318 18.29 -2.56 -2.20
C MET A 318 17.32 -2.66 -3.39
N CYS A 319 16.16 -2.00 -3.33
CA CYS A 319 15.23 -1.94 -4.46
C CYS A 319 15.86 -1.30 -5.71
N ILE A 320 16.54 -0.17 -5.55
CA ILE A 320 17.26 0.51 -6.65
C ILE A 320 18.41 -0.37 -7.17
N GLY A 321 19.15 -1.03 -6.27
CA GLY A 321 20.25 -1.93 -6.63
C GLY A 321 19.76 -3.14 -7.42
N TYR A 322 18.65 -3.76 -7.01
CA TYR A 322 18.01 -4.84 -7.77
C TYR A 322 17.65 -4.37 -9.18
N HIS A 323 17.00 -3.21 -9.29
CA HIS A 323 16.65 -2.62 -10.58
C HIS A 323 17.87 -2.35 -11.46
N ALA A 324 18.94 -1.77 -10.89
CA ALA A 324 20.18 -1.50 -11.61
C ALA A 324 20.88 -2.79 -12.08
N SER A 325 20.76 -3.89 -11.33
CA SER A 325 21.29 -5.21 -11.74
C SER A 325 20.58 -5.77 -12.96
N VAL A 326 19.28 -5.46 -13.13
CA VAL A 326 18.46 -5.90 -14.26
C VAL A 326 18.58 -4.92 -15.44
N PHE A 327 18.61 -3.62 -15.17
CA PHE A 327 18.54 -2.54 -16.15
C PHE A 327 19.74 -1.59 -16.06
N ASN A 328 20.94 -2.12 -16.29
CA ASN A 328 22.20 -1.38 -16.15
C ASN A 328 22.32 -0.09 -16.98
N GLN A 329 21.58 0.05 -18.09
CA GLN A 329 21.60 1.23 -18.95
C GLN A 329 20.53 2.28 -18.61
N LYS A 330 19.64 2.00 -17.64
CA LYS A 330 18.50 2.85 -17.30
C LYS A 330 18.47 3.14 -15.79
N PRO A 331 19.39 3.96 -15.24
CA PRO A 331 19.39 4.27 -13.81
C PRO A 331 18.12 5.04 -13.40
N VAL A 332 17.71 4.91 -12.14
CA VAL A 332 16.61 5.72 -11.57
C VAL A 332 16.99 7.20 -11.60
N GLN A 333 16.14 8.02 -12.21
CA GLN A 333 16.44 9.44 -12.45
C GLN A 333 15.78 10.37 -11.44
N SER A 334 14.67 9.95 -10.83
CA SER A 334 13.87 10.78 -9.92
C SER A 334 12.97 9.94 -9.03
N ALA A 335 12.54 10.53 -7.91
CA ALA A 335 11.54 9.94 -7.02
C ALA A 335 10.28 10.81 -6.91
N ILE A 336 9.11 10.17 -6.77
CA ILE A 336 7.84 10.82 -6.49
C ILE A 336 7.26 10.19 -5.23
N PHE A 337 7.13 11.00 -4.17
CA PHE A 337 6.50 10.60 -2.92
C PHE A 337 4.99 10.75 -3.01
N LEU A 338 4.28 9.72 -2.58
CA LEU A 338 2.83 9.56 -2.59
C LEU A 338 2.38 8.96 -1.25
N GLY A 339 1.08 8.80 -1.06
CA GLY A 339 0.54 8.25 0.17
C GLY A 339 0.27 9.34 1.22
N GLY A 340 -0.47 8.97 2.27
CA GLY A 340 -0.88 9.92 3.31
C GLY A 340 0.31 10.53 4.06
N GLU A 341 1.35 9.72 4.29
CA GLU A 341 2.52 10.11 5.06
C GLU A 341 3.49 11.00 4.29
N ALA A 342 3.38 11.06 2.95
CA ALA A 342 4.16 11.99 2.14
C ALA A 342 3.84 13.48 2.43
N ARG A 343 2.83 13.77 3.27
CA ARG A 343 2.60 15.11 3.84
C ARG A 343 3.70 15.55 4.80
N ARG A 344 4.44 14.61 5.39
CA ARG A 344 5.62 14.89 6.24
C ARG A 344 6.82 15.12 5.34
N THR A 345 6.94 16.34 4.82
CA THR A 345 7.96 16.70 3.83
C THR A 345 9.39 16.54 4.34
N GLU A 346 9.60 16.68 5.65
CA GLU A 346 10.90 16.50 6.30
C GLU A 346 11.42 15.05 6.13
N ARG A 347 10.58 14.06 6.42
CA ARG A 347 10.90 12.64 6.20
C ARG A 347 11.13 12.33 4.72
N CYS A 348 10.31 12.88 3.83
CA CYS A 348 10.50 12.73 2.39
C CYS A 348 11.85 13.31 1.91
N ALA A 349 12.23 14.48 2.44
CA ALA A 349 13.49 15.14 2.12
C ALA A 349 14.70 14.33 2.61
N ALA A 350 14.63 13.79 3.83
CA ALA A 350 15.67 12.92 4.38
C ALA A 350 15.88 11.66 3.51
N ILE A 351 14.80 10.96 3.15
CA ILE A 351 14.86 9.79 2.25
C ILE A 351 15.44 10.20 0.89
N ALA A 352 14.97 11.30 0.28
CA ALA A 352 15.46 11.76 -1.02
C ALA A 352 16.96 12.09 -0.99
N GLN A 353 17.43 12.74 0.07
CA GLN A 353 18.84 13.06 0.28
C GLN A 353 19.69 11.80 0.42
N ALA A 354 19.23 10.83 1.21
CA ALA A 354 19.95 9.56 1.41
C ALA A 354 20.01 8.72 0.11
N LEU A 355 18.94 8.71 -0.69
CA LEU A 355 18.89 8.06 -2.00
C LEU A 355 19.66 8.84 -3.10
N ARG A 356 20.03 10.10 -2.84
CA ARG A 356 20.67 11.01 -3.81
C ARG A 356 19.86 11.18 -5.10
N LEU A 357 18.53 11.19 -4.97
CA LEU A 357 17.61 11.36 -6.08
C LEU A 357 16.89 12.72 -6.00
N PRO A 358 16.73 13.43 -7.12
CA PRO A 358 15.80 14.55 -7.14
C PRO A 358 14.39 14.01 -6.89
N ALA A 359 13.68 14.62 -5.95
CA ALA A 359 12.37 14.13 -5.53
C ALA A 359 11.35 15.24 -5.37
N GLN A 360 10.07 14.85 -5.50
CA GLN A 360 8.93 15.73 -5.25
C GLN A 360 7.80 14.95 -4.60
N VAL A 361 6.94 15.63 -3.84
CA VAL A 361 5.66 15.07 -3.39
C VAL A 361 4.64 15.22 -4.52
N GLY A 362 4.03 14.12 -4.93
CA GLY A 362 3.02 14.09 -5.96
C GLY A 362 1.64 14.43 -5.41
N ASP A 363 0.95 15.39 -6.03
CA ASP A 363 -0.48 15.58 -5.82
C ASP A 363 -1.27 15.03 -7.03
N PRO A 364 -1.96 13.89 -6.88
CA PRO A 364 -2.75 13.28 -7.94
C PRO A 364 -4.00 14.11 -8.29
N LEU A 365 -4.52 14.92 -7.36
CA LEU A 365 -5.77 15.66 -7.56
C LEU A 365 -5.55 17.11 -8.04
N ALA A 366 -4.33 17.64 -7.96
CA ALA A 366 -4.01 19.03 -8.31
C ALA A 366 -4.42 19.45 -9.75
N ARG A 367 -4.54 18.50 -10.68
CA ARG A 367 -4.89 18.78 -12.09
C ARG A 367 -6.34 18.41 -12.44
N LEU A 368 -7.09 17.90 -11.48
CA LEU A 368 -8.45 17.43 -11.70
C LEU A 368 -9.40 18.63 -11.63
N ALA A 369 -9.98 19.02 -12.77
CA ALA A 369 -11.04 20.02 -12.77
C ALA A 369 -12.25 19.51 -11.98
N ARG A 370 -12.98 20.40 -11.32
CA ARG A 370 -14.23 20.03 -10.64
C ARG A 370 -15.38 20.13 -11.62
N HIS A 371 -16.17 19.06 -11.73
CA HIS A 371 -17.41 19.10 -12.49
C HIS A 371 -18.38 20.13 -11.87
N ALA A 372 -19.25 20.74 -12.66
CA ALA A 372 -20.15 21.81 -12.21
C ALA A 372 -21.02 21.39 -11.00
N ASP A 373 -21.54 20.16 -11.02
CA ASP A 373 -22.35 19.58 -9.93
C ASP A 373 -21.53 19.01 -8.76
N CYS A 374 -20.20 19.13 -8.77
CA CYS A 374 -19.34 18.58 -7.72
C CYS A 374 -19.59 19.31 -6.40
N LYS A 375 -20.13 18.58 -5.42
CA LYS A 375 -20.32 19.10 -4.06
C LYS A 375 -19.01 19.17 -3.27
N PRO A 376 -19.00 19.90 -2.13
CA PRO A 376 -17.89 19.84 -1.20
C PRO A 376 -17.58 18.38 -0.81
N PRO A 377 -16.30 17.97 -0.86
CA PRO A 377 -15.87 16.66 -0.41
C PRO A 377 -16.22 16.39 1.06
N VAL A 378 -16.49 15.13 1.39
CA VAL A 378 -16.81 14.70 2.77
C VAL A 378 -15.54 14.23 3.46
N GLY A 379 -15.25 14.76 4.65
CA GLY A 379 -14.11 14.32 5.48
C GLY A 379 -12.73 14.55 4.87
N VAL A 380 -12.60 15.43 3.87
CA VAL A 380 -11.32 15.80 3.26
C VAL A 380 -11.29 17.24 2.77
N ASP A 381 -10.17 17.94 2.98
CA ASP A 381 -9.94 19.27 2.42
C ASP A 381 -9.04 19.22 1.16
N LEU A 382 -9.69 19.19 0.00
CA LEU A 382 -9.03 19.21 -1.31
C LEU A 382 -8.41 20.57 -1.71
N ARG A 383 -8.39 21.57 -0.82
CA ARG A 383 -7.62 22.83 -1.03
C ARG A 383 -6.15 22.67 -0.68
N THR A 384 -5.84 21.65 0.13
CA THR A 384 -4.46 21.27 0.48
C THR A 384 -4.00 20.14 -0.45
N PRO A 385 -2.68 19.97 -0.67
CA PRO A 385 -2.17 18.85 -1.45
C PRO A 385 -2.64 17.50 -0.90
N GLN A 386 -2.98 16.54 -1.77
CA GLN A 386 -3.59 15.26 -1.39
C GLN A 386 -2.80 14.04 -1.89
N PRO A 387 -1.54 13.82 -1.45
CA PRO A 387 -0.70 12.72 -1.96
C PRO A 387 -1.28 11.32 -1.69
N GLY A 388 -2.10 11.16 -0.64
CA GLY A 388 -2.77 9.91 -0.28
C GLY A 388 -3.98 9.53 -1.14
N TRP A 389 -4.29 10.28 -2.20
CA TRP A 389 -5.44 10.02 -3.08
C TRP A 389 -5.07 9.36 -4.40
N VAL A 390 -3.82 8.95 -4.56
CA VAL A 390 -3.33 8.33 -5.79
C VAL A 390 -4.02 7.00 -6.07
N VAL A 391 -4.21 6.16 -5.05
CA VAL A 391 -4.87 4.87 -5.20
C VAL A 391 -6.34 5.04 -5.62
N PRO A 392 -7.20 5.82 -4.91
CA PRO A 392 -8.57 6.08 -5.36
C PRO A 392 -8.67 6.60 -6.80
N LEU A 393 -7.79 7.53 -7.19
CA LEU A 393 -7.74 8.04 -8.57
C LEU A 393 -7.39 6.93 -9.56
N GLY A 394 -6.35 6.16 -9.26
CA GLY A 394 -5.95 5.00 -10.03
C GLY A 394 -7.06 3.99 -10.25
N LEU A 395 -7.81 3.66 -9.19
CA LEU A 395 -8.94 2.74 -9.24
C LEU A 395 -10.07 3.27 -10.15
N CYS A 396 -10.35 4.58 -10.10
CA CYS A 396 -11.31 5.19 -11.02
C CYS A 396 -10.86 5.11 -12.48
N LEU A 397 -9.55 5.25 -12.72
CA LEU A 397 -8.97 5.26 -14.06
C LEU A 397 -8.72 3.87 -14.63
N SER A 398 -8.71 2.86 -13.77
CA SER A 398 -8.43 1.46 -14.11
C SER A 398 -9.44 0.88 -15.09
N LYS A 399 -8.94 0.07 -16.03
CA LYS A 399 -9.76 -0.60 -17.06
C LYS A 399 -10.57 -1.74 -16.47
N VAL A 400 -11.83 -1.50 -16.18
CA VAL A 400 -12.77 -2.54 -15.78
C VAL A 400 -13.29 -3.25 -17.03
N SER A 401 -13.19 -4.59 -17.10
CA SER A 401 -13.89 -5.35 -18.13
C SER A 401 -15.40 -5.18 -17.93
N ILE A 402 -16.08 -4.63 -18.93
CA ILE A 402 -17.53 -4.37 -18.92
C ILE A 402 -18.29 -5.67 -19.13
#